data_AF-A0A8H9GSI0-F1
#
_entry.id   AF-A0A8H9GSI0-F1
#
_cell.length_a   1.000
_cell.length_b   1.000
_cell.length_c   1.000
_cell.angle_alpha   90.00
_cell.angle_beta   90.00
_cell.angle_gamma   90.00
#
_symmetry.space_group_name_H-M   'P 1'
#
loop_
_entity.id
_entity.type
_entity.pdbx_description
1 polymer ?
#
loop_
_entity_poly.entity_id
_entity_poly.type
_entity_poly.pdbx_seq_one_letter_code
_entity_poly.pdbx_strand_id
1 'polypeptide(L)'
;MSTQTDVDAARRFLLDDARLLERHRFAVLVEGAPARRVLDALRPYRTEDGGWGHALEPDLRGPDSQVSAAMSALEVLAELGRDADPDVVRLARETADWLTGVTLPDGRVPHVLPSGADHPAAPWMQPNDGGMLTFPIVAHLLELGVEHPWLEGATAWCWQQVEGPGLVGGYTVKFAVMFLDAVQEAGRAAAAVERLRPAVRPDGTIPVAGGVDGEVLRPLVVSPHPGAPSRALYTDEQIEAELDRLQAAQQDDGGWDFDFLHWSPGHVVEWRGLVTLDALVLLRRHGRL
;
A
#
# COMPACT_ATOMS: atom_id res chain seq x y z
N MET A 1 13.11 12.98 25.68
CA MET A 1 12.50 11.75 26.24
C MET A 1 11.85 11.06 25.05
N SER A 2 12.27 9.85 24.69
CA SER A 2 11.57 9.07 23.66
C SER A 2 10.16 8.81 24.20
N THR A 3 9.14 9.41 23.57
CA THR A 3 7.75 9.13 23.87
C THR A 3 7.46 7.75 23.32
N GLN A 4 7.44 6.77 24.21
CA GLN A 4 7.04 5.41 23.87
C GLN A 4 5.60 5.44 23.35
N THR A 5 5.35 4.73 22.25
CA THR A 5 4.02 4.57 21.66
C THR A 5 3.04 3.96 22.66
N ASP A 6 1.87 4.58 22.82
CA ASP A 6 0.79 4.03 23.63
C ASP A 6 -0.07 3.08 22.79
N VAL A 7 0.28 1.79 22.82
CA VAL A 7 -0.41 0.74 22.07
C VAL A 7 -1.85 0.54 22.53
N ASP A 8 -2.15 0.75 23.81
CA ASP A 8 -3.51 0.61 24.35
C ASP A 8 -4.42 1.74 23.87
N ALA A 9 -3.91 2.97 23.80
CA ALA A 9 -4.62 4.09 23.20
C ALA A 9 -4.88 3.86 21.71
N ALA A 10 -3.88 3.40 20.94
CA ALA A 10 -4.04 3.07 19.53
C ALA A 10 -5.06 1.94 19.31
N ARG A 11 -5.06 0.92 20.18
CA ARG A 11 -6.07 -0.14 20.17
C ARG A 11 -7.47 0.42 20.40
N ARG A 12 -7.65 1.33 21.36
CA ARG A 12 -8.95 1.98 21.62
C ARG A 12 -9.41 2.78 20.40
N PHE A 13 -8.52 3.58 19.81
CA PHE A 13 -8.80 4.30 18.57
C PHE A 13 -9.32 3.37 17.45
N LEU A 14 -8.63 2.26 17.20
CA LEU A 14 -9.06 1.30 16.17
C LEU A 14 -10.44 0.68 16.48
N LEU A 15 -10.75 0.44 17.77
CA LEU A 15 -12.05 -0.09 18.19
C LEU A 15 -13.17 0.95 18.13
N ASP A 16 -12.87 2.22 18.33
CA ASP A 16 -13.85 3.30 18.31
C ASP A 16 -14.16 3.71 16.87
N ASP A 17 -13.13 3.92 16.05
CA ASP A 17 -13.26 4.63 14.76
C ASP A 17 -13.00 3.75 13.53
N ALA A 18 -12.03 2.84 13.55
CA ALA A 18 -11.62 2.14 12.33
C ALA A 18 -12.67 1.15 11.81
N ARG A 19 -12.61 0.80 10.51
CA ARG A 19 -13.49 -0.23 9.92
C ARG A 19 -13.25 -1.58 10.60
N LEU A 20 -14.25 -2.46 10.52
CA LEU A 20 -14.11 -3.83 11.04
C LEU A 20 -12.93 -4.59 10.40
N LEU A 21 -12.60 -4.28 9.14
CA LEU A 21 -11.45 -4.82 8.45
C LEU A 21 -10.13 -4.51 9.19
N GLU A 22 -9.83 -3.24 9.46
CA GLU A 22 -8.62 -2.83 10.18
C GLU A 22 -8.57 -3.35 11.62
N ARG A 23 -9.72 -3.44 12.31
CA ARG A 23 -9.80 -4.06 13.65
C ARG A 23 -9.34 -5.52 13.63
N HIS A 24 -9.76 -6.28 12.63
CA HIS A 24 -9.33 -7.67 12.47
C HIS A 24 -7.89 -7.78 11.98
N ARG A 25 -7.44 -6.87 11.10
CA ARG A 25 -6.02 -6.81 10.68
C ARG A 25 -5.11 -6.53 11.88
N PHE A 26 -5.46 -5.58 12.75
CA PHE A 26 -4.74 -5.33 14.01
C PHE A 26 -4.64 -6.59 14.88
N ALA A 27 -5.76 -7.29 15.10
CA ALA A 27 -5.77 -8.51 15.89
C ALA A 27 -4.80 -9.57 15.33
N VAL A 28 -4.68 -9.70 14.01
CA VAL A 28 -3.75 -10.64 13.37
C VAL A 28 -2.30 -10.13 13.46
N LEU A 29 -2.05 -8.91 12.99
CA LEU A 29 -0.70 -8.39 12.76
C LEU A 29 0.03 -7.96 14.04
N VAL A 30 -0.72 -7.59 15.08
CA VAL A 30 -0.17 -7.11 16.36
C VAL A 30 -0.44 -8.10 17.48
N GLU A 31 -1.62 -8.74 17.52
CA GLU A 31 -2.04 -9.59 18.64
C GLU A 31 -1.94 -11.10 18.37
N GLY A 32 -1.56 -11.51 17.17
CA GLY A 32 -1.38 -12.93 16.82
C GLY A 32 -2.66 -13.74 16.67
N ALA A 33 -3.79 -13.08 16.36
CA ALA A 33 -5.05 -13.76 16.07
C ALA A 33 -5.02 -14.49 14.70
N PRO A 34 -5.89 -15.50 14.47
CA PRO A 34 -5.99 -16.16 13.18
C PRO A 34 -6.55 -15.26 12.06
N ALA A 35 -6.08 -15.47 10.83
CA ALA A 35 -6.40 -14.67 9.64
C ALA A 35 -7.88 -14.68 9.22
N ARG A 36 -8.64 -15.74 9.58
CA ARG A 36 -10.00 -15.98 9.06
C ARG A 36 -10.94 -14.77 9.15
N ARG A 37 -10.89 -14.03 10.25
CA ARG A 37 -11.77 -12.87 10.48
C ARG A 37 -11.45 -11.70 9.57
N VAL A 38 -10.20 -11.54 9.13
CA VAL A 38 -9.82 -10.54 8.13
C VAL A 38 -10.47 -10.89 6.79
N LEU A 39 -10.40 -12.16 6.37
CA LEU A 39 -11.01 -12.61 5.11
C LEU A 39 -12.54 -12.48 5.11
N ASP A 40 -13.18 -12.81 6.22
CA ASP A 40 -14.64 -12.64 6.36
C ASP A 40 -15.05 -11.15 6.29
N ALA A 41 -14.23 -10.24 6.83
CA ALA A 41 -14.46 -8.80 6.75
C ALA A 41 -14.04 -8.15 5.42
N LEU A 42 -13.12 -8.77 4.67
CA LEU A 42 -12.70 -8.33 3.35
C LEU A 42 -13.71 -8.74 2.26
N ARG A 43 -14.38 -9.88 2.42
CA ARG A 43 -15.32 -10.43 1.43
C ARG A 43 -16.42 -9.47 0.96
N PRO A 44 -17.04 -8.61 1.81
CA PRO A 44 -18.06 -7.66 1.38
C PRO A 44 -17.59 -6.60 0.37
N TYR A 45 -16.28 -6.40 0.22
CA TYR A 45 -15.73 -5.48 -0.79
C TYR A 45 -15.56 -6.12 -2.18
N ARG A 46 -15.73 -7.45 -2.27
CA ARG A 46 -15.62 -8.19 -3.53
C ARG A 46 -16.89 -8.02 -4.36
N THR A 47 -16.73 -7.76 -5.65
CA THR A 47 -17.80 -7.56 -6.62
C THR A 47 -18.13 -8.86 -7.37
N GLU A 48 -19.27 -8.89 -8.06
CA GLU A 48 -19.73 -10.08 -8.81
C GLU A 48 -18.83 -10.46 -9.99
N ASP A 49 -18.10 -9.50 -10.57
CA ASP A 49 -17.17 -9.71 -11.69
C ASP A 49 -15.79 -10.23 -11.24
N GLY A 50 -15.58 -10.43 -9.93
CA GLY A 50 -14.33 -10.92 -9.36
C GLY A 50 -13.34 -9.82 -8.93
N GLY A 51 -13.67 -8.55 -9.20
CA GLY A 51 -12.92 -7.38 -8.74
C GLY A 51 -13.24 -6.96 -7.31
N TRP A 52 -12.92 -5.69 -7.01
CA TRP A 52 -13.03 -5.11 -5.66
C TRP A 52 -13.48 -3.66 -5.74
N GLY A 53 -14.37 -3.23 -4.84
CA GLY A 53 -14.94 -1.88 -4.80
C GLY A 53 -15.38 -1.49 -3.39
N HIS A 54 -16.49 -0.76 -3.28
CA HIS A 54 -17.17 -0.45 -2.02
C HIS A 54 -16.31 0.31 -0.99
N ALA A 55 -15.49 1.27 -1.45
CA ALA A 55 -14.57 2.03 -0.60
C ALA A 55 -13.52 1.19 0.14
N LEU A 56 -13.12 0.04 -0.42
CA LEU A 56 -11.95 -0.68 0.08
C LEU A 56 -10.71 0.22 0.05
N GLU A 57 -10.47 0.86 -1.11
CA GLU A 57 -9.67 2.07 -1.25
C GLU A 57 -10.55 3.27 -0.82
N PRO A 58 -10.26 3.94 0.31
CA PRO A 58 -11.13 4.99 0.85
C PRO A 58 -11.37 6.18 -0.10
N ASP A 59 -10.46 6.41 -1.05
CA ASP A 59 -10.55 7.50 -2.03
C ASP A 59 -11.58 7.25 -3.14
N LEU A 60 -12.07 6.03 -3.33
CA LEU A 60 -13.10 5.68 -4.33
C LEU A 60 -14.32 5.05 -3.66
N ARG A 61 -15.45 5.75 -3.62
CA ARG A 61 -16.63 5.31 -2.83
C ARG A 61 -17.58 4.39 -3.58
N GLY A 62 -17.40 4.25 -4.89
CA GLY A 62 -18.30 3.52 -5.78
C GLY A 62 -18.39 2.01 -5.47
N PRO A 63 -19.49 1.36 -5.86
CA PRO A 63 -19.65 -0.09 -5.74
C PRO A 63 -18.89 -0.87 -6.82
N ASP A 64 -18.53 -0.21 -7.93
CA ASP A 64 -17.90 -0.87 -9.07
C ASP A 64 -16.46 -1.26 -8.77
N SER A 65 -15.99 -2.30 -9.45
CA SER A 65 -14.61 -2.76 -9.36
C SER A 65 -13.63 -1.66 -9.76
N GLN A 66 -12.57 -1.48 -8.99
CA GLN A 66 -11.50 -0.51 -9.25
C GLN A 66 -10.13 -1.13 -9.03
N VAL A 67 -9.14 -0.68 -9.81
CA VAL A 67 -7.77 -1.19 -9.74
C VAL A 67 -7.11 -0.85 -8.40
N SER A 68 -7.37 0.33 -7.84
CA SER A 68 -6.89 0.70 -6.50
C SER A 68 -7.48 -0.16 -5.40
N ALA A 69 -8.78 -0.46 -5.44
CA ALA A 69 -9.40 -1.39 -4.51
C ALA A 69 -8.84 -2.83 -4.67
N ALA A 70 -8.55 -3.27 -5.89
CA ALA A 70 -7.88 -4.55 -6.12
C ALA A 70 -6.46 -4.57 -5.53
N MET A 71 -5.72 -3.46 -5.64
CA MET A 71 -4.42 -3.28 -5.00
C MET A 71 -4.54 -3.36 -3.47
N SER A 72 -5.47 -2.62 -2.86
CA SER A 72 -5.72 -2.68 -1.42
C SER A 72 -6.13 -4.08 -0.94
N ALA A 73 -6.93 -4.81 -1.73
CA ALA A 73 -7.26 -6.19 -1.41
C ALA A 73 -6.02 -7.09 -1.41
N LEU A 74 -5.15 -6.96 -2.42
CA LEU A 74 -3.90 -7.72 -2.51
C LEU A 74 -2.93 -7.38 -1.37
N GLU A 75 -2.86 -6.11 -0.95
CA GLU A 75 -2.08 -5.68 0.21
C GLU A 75 -2.56 -6.40 1.48
N VAL A 76 -3.88 -6.40 1.76
CA VAL A 76 -4.45 -7.12 2.91
C VAL A 76 -4.15 -8.62 2.83
N LEU A 77 -4.24 -9.23 1.64
CA LEU A 77 -3.92 -10.64 1.46
C LEU A 77 -2.42 -10.94 1.69
N ALA A 78 -1.53 -10.07 1.20
CA ALA A 78 -0.08 -10.20 1.38
C ALA A 78 0.33 -10.06 2.85
N GLU A 79 -0.28 -9.15 3.60
CA GLU A 79 -0.06 -8.99 5.04
C GLU A 79 -0.38 -10.25 5.85
N LEU A 80 -1.42 -10.99 5.46
CA LEU A 80 -1.75 -12.27 6.10
C LEU A 80 -0.71 -13.34 5.78
N GLY A 81 -0.13 -13.30 4.58
CA GLY A 81 0.80 -14.28 4.07
C GLY A 81 0.11 -15.50 3.43
N ARG A 82 0.77 -16.07 2.42
CA ARG A 82 0.22 -17.14 1.57
C ARG A 82 -0.25 -18.40 2.30
N ASP A 83 0.33 -18.68 3.47
CA ASP A 83 0.07 -19.91 4.24
C ASP A 83 -0.97 -19.72 5.36
N ALA A 84 -1.51 -18.51 5.52
CA ALA A 84 -2.40 -18.19 6.64
C ALA A 84 -3.82 -18.79 6.48
N ASP A 85 -4.31 -18.90 5.24
CA ASP A 85 -5.59 -19.53 4.91
C ASP A 85 -5.61 -19.87 3.40
N PRO A 86 -6.16 -21.02 2.95
CA PRO A 86 -6.28 -21.36 1.54
C PRO A 86 -6.98 -20.31 0.67
N ASP A 87 -7.88 -19.52 1.25
CA ASP A 87 -8.58 -18.44 0.55
C ASP A 87 -7.63 -17.29 0.14
N VAL A 88 -6.47 -17.12 0.78
CA VAL A 88 -5.52 -16.02 0.48
C VAL A 88 -5.02 -16.11 -0.97
N VAL A 89 -4.36 -17.22 -1.32
CA VAL A 89 -3.80 -17.42 -2.67
C VAL A 89 -4.91 -17.55 -3.71
N ARG A 90 -6.06 -18.14 -3.33
CA ARG A 90 -7.23 -18.25 -4.22
C ARG A 90 -7.77 -16.87 -4.60
N LEU A 91 -8.02 -16.00 -3.63
CA LEU A 91 -8.54 -14.64 -3.88
C LEU A 91 -7.53 -13.79 -4.65
N ALA A 92 -6.23 -13.92 -4.37
CA ALA A 92 -5.18 -13.22 -5.12
C ALA A 92 -5.13 -13.66 -6.59
N ARG A 93 -5.24 -14.97 -6.86
CA ARG A 93 -5.36 -15.50 -8.24
C ARG A 93 -6.61 -15.00 -8.94
N GLU A 94 -7.77 -15.05 -8.30
CA GLU A 94 -9.02 -14.54 -8.89
C GLU A 94 -8.97 -13.02 -9.13
N THR A 95 -8.20 -12.29 -8.32
CA THR A 95 -7.95 -10.86 -8.57
C THR A 95 -7.09 -10.66 -9.82
N ALA A 96 -6.08 -11.52 -10.04
CA ALA A 96 -5.30 -11.52 -11.29
C ALA A 96 -6.14 -11.90 -12.52
N ASP A 97 -7.10 -12.81 -12.38
CA ASP A 97 -8.09 -13.12 -13.43
C ASP A 97 -8.87 -11.86 -13.82
N TRP A 98 -9.39 -11.11 -12.85
CA TRP A 98 -10.12 -9.86 -13.09
C TRP A 98 -9.22 -8.77 -13.71
N LEU A 99 -8.00 -8.59 -13.20
CA LEU A 99 -7.03 -7.62 -13.72
C LEU A 99 -6.73 -7.83 -15.21
N THR A 100 -6.73 -9.09 -15.66
CA THR A 100 -6.57 -9.43 -17.09
C THR A 100 -7.62 -8.74 -17.97
N GLY A 101 -8.85 -8.60 -17.49
CA GLY A 101 -9.96 -7.97 -18.22
C GLY A 101 -9.84 -6.45 -18.36
N VAL A 102 -9.07 -5.79 -17.50
CA VAL A 102 -8.90 -4.32 -17.48
C VAL A 102 -7.50 -3.87 -17.89
N THR A 103 -6.65 -4.81 -18.31
CA THR A 103 -5.26 -4.54 -18.70
C THR A 103 -5.17 -3.85 -20.05
N LEU A 104 -4.29 -2.86 -20.13
CA LEU A 104 -4.01 -2.13 -21.36
C LEU A 104 -3.07 -2.93 -22.28
N PRO A 105 -3.01 -2.63 -23.59
CA PRO A 105 -2.27 -3.45 -24.56
C PRO A 105 -0.77 -3.65 -24.27
N ASP A 106 -0.16 -2.77 -23.46
CA ASP A 106 1.25 -2.84 -23.07
C ASP A 106 1.49 -3.55 -21.74
N GLY A 107 0.45 -4.15 -21.14
CA GLY A 107 0.56 -5.01 -19.95
C GLY A 107 0.34 -4.30 -18.62
N ARG A 108 0.16 -2.97 -18.60
CA ARG A 108 -0.15 -2.21 -17.40
C ARG A 108 -1.65 -2.15 -17.13
N VAL A 109 -2.03 -1.85 -15.89
CA VAL A 109 -3.42 -1.56 -15.52
C VAL A 109 -3.65 -0.05 -15.33
N PRO A 110 -4.85 0.47 -15.65
CA PRO A 110 -5.21 1.85 -15.32
C PRO A 110 -5.11 2.13 -13.81
N HIS A 111 -5.00 3.40 -13.43
CA HIS A 111 -5.07 3.77 -12.01
C HIS A 111 -6.52 3.77 -11.53
N VAL A 112 -7.40 4.47 -12.26
CA VAL A 112 -8.84 4.56 -11.98
C VAL A 112 -9.58 4.22 -13.27
N LEU A 113 -10.58 3.34 -13.19
CA LEU A 113 -11.39 2.96 -14.34
C LEU A 113 -12.44 4.04 -14.64
N PRO A 114 -12.95 4.15 -15.87
CA PRO A 114 -13.96 5.16 -16.23
C PRO A 114 -15.20 5.17 -15.32
N SER A 115 -15.64 3.99 -14.86
CA SER A 115 -16.77 3.85 -13.92
C SER A 115 -16.55 4.58 -12.59
N GLY A 116 -15.31 4.83 -12.19
CA GLY A 116 -15.00 5.57 -10.97
C GLY A 116 -15.50 7.02 -10.99
N ALA A 117 -15.62 7.63 -12.18
CA ALA A 117 -16.10 8.99 -12.34
C ALA A 117 -17.60 9.16 -12.06
N ASP A 118 -18.37 8.07 -12.05
CA ASP A 118 -19.82 8.10 -11.82
C ASP A 118 -20.21 8.08 -10.33
N HIS A 119 -19.22 8.03 -9.43
CA HIS A 119 -19.43 7.89 -7.98
C HIS A 119 -18.62 8.93 -7.18
N PRO A 120 -18.96 9.15 -5.89
CA PRO A 120 -18.14 10.00 -5.04
C PRO A 120 -16.70 9.48 -4.94
N ALA A 121 -15.74 10.39 -5.05
CA ALA A 121 -14.33 10.08 -5.05
C ALA A 121 -13.50 11.27 -4.56
N ALA A 122 -12.28 11.00 -4.12
CA ALA A 122 -11.31 12.04 -3.85
C ALA A 122 -11.02 12.85 -5.13
N PRO A 123 -10.72 14.16 -5.05
CA PRO A 123 -10.49 14.99 -6.23
C PRO A 123 -9.42 14.48 -7.20
N TRP A 124 -8.39 13.78 -6.70
CA TRP A 124 -7.29 13.20 -7.48
C TRP A 124 -7.63 11.85 -8.13
N MET A 125 -8.72 11.20 -7.74
CA MET A 125 -9.11 9.90 -8.28
C MET A 125 -9.88 10.04 -9.60
N GLN A 126 -9.21 10.60 -10.61
CA GLN A 126 -9.72 10.75 -11.96
C GLN A 126 -9.30 9.56 -12.85
N PRO A 127 -10.16 9.08 -13.76
CA PRO A 127 -9.80 8.02 -14.71
C PRO A 127 -8.51 8.34 -15.47
N ASN A 128 -7.54 7.43 -15.41
CA ASN A 128 -6.27 7.59 -16.12
C ASN A 128 -5.52 6.27 -16.32
N ASP A 129 -4.71 6.22 -17.37
CA ASP A 129 -3.93 5.06 -17.80
C ASP A 129 -2.49 5.08 -17.29
N GLY A 130 -2.21 5.77 -16.17
CA GLY A 130 -0.85 6.06 -15.68
C GLY A 130 -0.02 4.83 -15.27
N GLY A 131 -0.65 3.67 -15.04
CA GLY A 131 0.08 2.40 -14.86
C GLY A 131 0.73 2.18 -13.50
N MET A 132 0.84 3.21 -12.64
CA MET A 132 1.63 3.15 -11.40
C MET A 132 1.21 2.05 -10.42
N LEU A 133 -0.07 1.66 -10.39
CA LEU A 133 -0.54 0.57 -9.54
C LEU A 133 -0.14 -0.82 -10.03
N THR A 134 0.36 -0.93 -11.27
CA THR A 134 0.90 -2.19 -11.78
C THR A 134 2.06 -2.69 -10.90
N PHE A 135 2.90 -1.77 -10.40
CA PHE A 135 4.05 -2.16 -9.55
C PHE A 135 3.64 -2.87 -8.23
N PRO A 136 2.83 -2.27 -7.34
CA PRO A 136 2.46 -2.91 -6.08
C PRO A 136 1.58 -4.15 -6.29
N ILE A 137 0.73 -4.16 -7.33
CA ILE A 137 -0.06 -5.34 -7.67
C ILE A 137 0.85 -6.51 -8.04
N VAL A 138 1.85 -6.28 -8.91
CA VAL A 138 2.85 -7.30 -9.24
C VAL A 138 3.63 -7.72 -7.97
N ALA A 139 4.03 -6.77 -7.14
CA ALA A 139 4.74 -7.04 -5.88
C ALA A 139 3.97 -8.02 -4.98
N HIS A 140 2.70 -7.72 -4.67
CA HIS A 140 1.89 -8.55 -3.79
C HIS A 140 1.58 -9.94 -4.39
N LEU A 141 1.38 -10.03 -5.71
CA LEU A 141 1.19 -11.34 -6.34
C LEU A 141 2.47 -12.19 -6.29
N LEU A 142 3.65 -11.57 -6.41
CA LEU A 142 4.95 -12.25 -6.24
C LEU A 142 5.15 -12.70 -4.78
N GLU A 143 4.86 -11.84 -3.81
CA GLU A 143 4.93 -12.15 -2.36
C GLU A 143 4.02 -13.34 -1.99
N LEU A 144 2.83 -13.38 -2.58
CA LEU A 144 1.86 -14.46 -2.39
C LEU A 144 2.19 -15.73 -3.19
N GLY A 145 3.20 -15.70 -4.05
CA GLY A 145 3.59 -16.83 -4.90
C GLY A 145 2.52 -17.22 -5.91
N VAL A 146 1.77 -16.25 -6.43
CA VAL A 146 0.75 -16.46 -7.45
C VAL A 146 1.42 -16.67 -8.81
N GLU A 147 1.14 -17.81 -9.43
CA GLU A 147 1.49 -18.07 -10.83
C GLU A 147 0.30 -17.74 -11.74
N HIS A 148 0.44 -16.75 -12.62
CA HIS A 148 -0.64 -16.33 -13.50
C HIS A 148 -0.10 -15.74 -14.84
N PRO A 149 -0.68 -16.05 -16.01
CA PRO A 149 -0.16 -15.57 -17.31
C PRO A 149 -0.06 -14.04 -17.42
N TRP A 150 -1.02 -13.31 -16.84
CA TRP A 150 -1.00 -11.85 -16.80
C TRP A 150 0.26 -11.27 -16.12
N LEU A 151 0.79 -11.97 -15.11
CA LEU A 151 1.89 -11.48 -14.29
C LEU A 151 3.19 -11.32 -15.09
N GLU A 152 3.41 -12.14 -16.13
CA GLU A 152 4.60 -12.04 -16.99
C GLU A 152 4.64 -10.70 -17.73
N GLY A 153 3.53 -10.33 -18.39
CA GLY A 153 3.41 -9.07 -19.12
C GLY A 153 3.52 -7.85 -18.20
N ALA A 154 2.82 -7.88 -17.06
CA ALA A 154 2.86 -6.81 -16.07
C ALA A 154 4.27 -6.65 -15.45
N THR A 155 4.95 -7.76 -15.15
CA THR A 155 6.34 -7.75 -14.64
C THR A 155 7.32 -7.18 -15.67
N ALA A 156 7.18 -7.57 -16.94
CA ALA A 156 8.00 -7.04 -18.02
C ALA A 156 7.80 -5.52 -18.18
N TRP A 157 6.55 -5.05 -18.08
CA TRP A 157 6.24 -3.62 -18.08
C TRP A 157 6.89 -2.89 -16.91
N CYS A 158 6.75 -3.42 -15.68
CA CYS A 158 7.37 -2.82 -14.49
C CYS A 158 8.89 -2.67 -14.66
N TRP A 159 9.58 -3.72 -15.13
CA TRP A 159 11.01 -3.67 -15.41
C TRP A 159 11.38 -2.62 -16.46
N GLN A 160 10.63 -2.55 -17.55
CA GLN A 160 10.85 -1.54 -18.59
C GLN A 160 10.77 -0.11 -18.03
N GLN A 161 9.83 0.15 -17.11
CA GLN A 161 9.68 1.47 -16.49
C GLN A 161 10.84 1.82 -15.55
N VAL A 162 11.27 0.90 -14.67
CA VAL A 162 12.37 1.17 -13.70
C VAL A 162 13.74 1.30 -14.39
N GLU A 163 13.96 0.58 -15.49
CA GLU A 163 15.20 0.64 -16.27
C GLU A 163 15.19 1.75 -17.33
N GLY A 164 14.01 2.26 -17.66
CA GLY A 164 13.82 3.38 -18.57
C GLY A 164 14.16 4.76 -17.96
N PRO A 165 14.01 5.83 -18.75
CA PRO A 165 14.24 7.21 -18.31
C PRO A 165 13.04 7.83 -17.54
N GLY A 166 12.03 7.03 -17.16
CA GLY A 166 10.65 7.49 -17.00
C GLY A 166 10.06 7.56 -15.59
N LEU A 167 10.83 7.30 -14.52
CA LEU A 167 10.29 7.43 -13.16
C LEU A 167 10.48 8.84 -12.62
N VAL A 168 9.37 9.48 -12.30
CA VAL A 168 9.33 10.79 -11.63
C VAL A 168 8.80 10.56 -10.21
N GLY A 169 9.26 11.36 -9.24
CA GLY A 169 9.06 11.20 -7.80
C GLY A 169 7.62 11.00 -7.30
N GLY A 170 7.48 10.89 -5.99
CA GLY A 170 6.19 10.64 -5.33
C GLY A 170 5.76 9.18 -5.41
N TYR A 171 4.46 8.94 -5.53
CA TYR A 171 3.87 7.61 -5.40
C TYR A 171 4.36 6.61 -6.45
N THR A 172 4.72 7.04 -7.66
CA THR A 172 5.28 6.14 -8.67
C THR A 172 6.60 5.52 -8.21
N VAL A 173 7.47 6.29 -7.51
CA VAL A 173 8.72 5.76 -6.93
C VAL A 173 8.44 4.82 -5.77
N LYS A 174 7.50 5.16 -4.86
CA LYS A 174 7.07 4.26 -3.78
C LYS A 174 6.62 2.91 -4.33
N PHE A 175 5.75 2.94 -5.33
CA PHE A 175 5.19 1.75 -5.94
C PHE A 175 6.25 0.94 -6.70
N ALA A 176 7.13 1.59 -7.46
CA ALA A 176 8.28 0.93 -8.07
C ALA A 176 9.19 0.26 -7.04
N VAL A 177 9.42 0.89 -5.88
CA VAL A 177 10.19 0.30 -4.78
C VAL A 177 9.53 -0.99 -4.24
N MET A 178 8.21 -1.01 -4.06
CA MET A 178 7.50 -2.23 -3.63
C MET A 178 7.75 -3.39 -4.60
N PHE A 179 7.69 -3.12 -5.91
CA PHE A 179 8.05 -4.11 -6.93
C PHE A 179 9.50 -4.58 -6.80
N LEU A 180 10.45 -3.66 -6.67
CA LEU A 180 11.88 -3.98 -6.56
C LEU A 180 12.23 -4.77 -5.29
N ASP A 181 11.46 -4.59 -4.21
CA ASP A 181 11.62 -5.35 -2.97
C ASP A 181 11.06 -6.78 -3.07
N ALA A 182 10.10 -7.03 -3.96
CA ALA A 182 9.43 -8.32 -4.12
C ALA A 182 10.09 -9.25 -5.16
N VAL A 183 10.87 -8.72 -6.10
CA VAL A 183 11.50 -9.52 -7.16
C VAL A 183 12.68 -10.37 -6.64
N GLN A 184 12.86 -11.56 -7.23
CA GLN A 184 13.93 -12.49 -6.84
C GLN A 184 15.31 -12.13 -7.44
N GLU A 185 15.36 -11.25 -8.44
CA GLU A 185 16.55 -10.86 -9.18
C GLU A 185 17.42 -9.85 -8.39
N ALA A 186 17.94 -10.25 -7.22
CA ALA A 186 18.55 -9.36 -6.23
C ALA A 186 19.58 -8.36 -6.80
N GLY A 187 20.46 -8.80 -7.72
CA GLY A 187 21.45 -7.92 -8.34
C GLY A 187 20.85 -6.87 -9.28
N ARG A 188 19.81 -7.24 -10.04
CA ARG A 188 19.09 -6.33 -10.93
C ARG A 188 18.23 -5.35 -10.11
N ALA A 189 17.57 -5.85 -9.08
CA ALA A 189 16.80 -5.05 -8.14
C ALA A 189 17.66 -3.99 -7.45
N ALA A 190 18.82 -4.38 -6.91
CA ALA A 190 19.75 -3.44 -6.27
C ALA A 190 20.22 -2.34 -7.24
N ALA A 191 20.57 -2.70 -8.48
CA ALA A 191 20.95 -1.73 -9.50
C ALA A 191 19.79 -0.76 -9.85
N ALA A 192 18.56 -1.26 -9.91
CA ALA A 192 17.38 -0.44 -10.15
C ALA A 192 17.05 0.47 -8.96
N VAL A 193 17.20 0.00 -7.72
CA VAL A 193 17.04 0.81 -6.50
C VAL A 193 18.02 1.99 -6.52
N GLU A 194 19.30 1.76 -6.85
CA GLU A 194 20.29 2.85 -6.93
C GLU A 194 19.93 3.93 -7.97
N ARG A 195 19.25 3.57 -9.06
CA ARG A 195 18.75 4.54 -10.05
C ARG A 195 17.68 5.47 -9.49
N LEU A 196 16.97 5.07 -8.44
CA LEU A 196 15.93 5.87 -7.78
C LEU A 196 16.51 6.86 -6.75
N ARG A 197 17.79 6.73 -6.37
CA ARG A 197 18.44 7.61 -5.39
C ARG A 197 18.26 9.11 -5.65
N PRO A 198 18.30 9.62 -6.90
CA PRO A 198 18.07 11.05 -7.17
C PRO A 198 16.68 11.57 -6.81
N ALA A 199 15.68 10.69 -6.63
CA ALA A 199 14.34 11.08 -6.18
C ALA A 199 14.28 11.37 -4.66
N VAL A 200 15.25 10.88 -3.89
CA VAL A 200 15.32 11.04 -2.43
C VAL A 200 16.09 12.31 -2.11
N ARG A 201 15.47 13.22 -1.36
CA ARG A 201 16.07 14.45 -0.86
C ARG A 201 17.09 14.16 0.25
N PRO A 202 17.98 15.11 0.61
CA PRO A 202 18.94 14.93 1.70
C PRO A 202 18.30 14.59 3.06
N ASP A 203 17.06 15.00 3.30
CA ASP A 203 16.29 14.69 4.52
C ASP A 203 15.57 13.32 4.46
N GLY A 204 15.78 12.55 3.40
CA GLY A 204 15.16 11.24 3.21
C GLY A 204 13.74 11.30 2.63
N THR A 205 13.22 12.48 2.30
CA THR A 205 11.86 12.61 1.75
C THR A 205 11.83 12.54 0.22
N ILE A 206 10.71 12.10 -0.34
CA ILE A 206 10.43 12.17 -1.79
C ILE A 206 9.23 13.12 -2.00
N PRO A 207 9.35 14.21 -2.77
CA PRO A 207 8.22 15.11 -3.02
C PRO A 207 7.12 14.47 -3.84
N VAL A 208 5.86 14.77 -3.52
CA VAL A 208 4.70 14.40 -4.34
C VAL A 208 4.32 15.57 -5.24
N ALA A 209 4.53 15.41 -6.55
CA ALA A 209 4.12 16.41 -7.52
C ALA A 209 2.61 16.33 -7.77
N GLY A 210 1.91 17.47 -7.68
CA GLY A 210 0.45 17.54 -7.88
C GLY A 210 -0.38 17.12 -6.65
N GLY A 211 0.27 16.80 -5.54
CA GLY A 211 -0.36 16.61 -4.23
C GLY A 211 -0.67 17.94 -3.53
N VAL A 212 -1.00 17.89 -2.24
CA VAL A 212 -1.16 19.10 -1.43
C VAL A 212 0.18 19.81 -1.21
N ASP A 213 0.14 21.11 -0.90
CA ASP A 213 1.35 21.92 -0.71
C ASP A 213 2.26 21.32 0.38
N GLY A 214 3.47 20.91 -0.02
CA GLY A 214 4.45 20.32 0.89
C GLY A 214 4.31 18.82 1.14
N GLU A 215 3.42 18.13 0.41
CA GLU A 215 3.25 16.68 0.50
C GLU A 215 4.54 15.95 0.12
N VAL A 216 4.93 15.00 0.98
CA VAL A 216 6.13 14.20 0.82
C VAL A 216 5.91 12.76 1.25
N LEU A 217 6.53 11.82 0.54
CA LEU A 217 6.67 10.46 1.02
C LEU A 217 7.91 10.36 1.90
N ARG A 218 7.75 9.71 3.06
CA ARG A 218 8.76 9.58 4.09
C ARG A 218 9.51 8.24 4.00
N PRO A 219 10.70 8.11 4.59
CA PRO A 219 11.52 6.91 4.46
C PRO A 219 10.79 5.59 4.75
N LEU A 220 10.03 5.52 5.85
CA LEU A 220 9.30 4.29 6.23
C LEU A 220 8.09 4.01 5.34
N VAL A 221 7.52 5.01 4.66
CA VAL A 221 6.44 4.82 3.68
C VAL A 221 6.98 4.23 2.38
N VAL A 222 8.24 4.51 2.04
CA VAL A 222 8.89 4.04 0.80
C VAL A 222 9.63 2.73 1.03
N SER A 223 10.40 2.61 2.12
CA SER A 223 11.15 1.41 2.50
C SER A 223 10.71 0.95 3.89
N PRO A 224 9.61 0.18 3.99
CA PRO A 224 9.07 -0.25 5.27
C PRO A 224 9.81 -1.45 5.89
N HIS A 225 10.55 -2.22 5.09
CA HIS A 225 11.19 -3.48 5.52
C HIS A 225 12.70 -3.29 5.78
N PRO A 226 13.24 -3.64 6.98
CA PRO A 226 14.66 -3.43 7.29
C PRO A 226 15.65 -4.14 6.35
N GLY A 227 15.31 -5.35 5.88
CA GLY A 227 16.19 -6.17 5.06
C GLY A 227 15.92 -6.12 3.55
N ALA A 228 15.02 -5.27 3.09
CA ALA A 228 14.67 -5.20 1.68
C ALA A 228 15.69 -4.37 0.87
N PRO A 229 15.85 -4.63 -0.44
CA PRO A 229 16.75 -3.89 -1.31
C PRO A 229 16.62 -2.36 -1.19
N SER A 230 15.39 -1.85 -1.07
CA SER A 230 15.09 -0.44 -0.93
C SER A 230 15.71 0.25 0.28
N ARG A 231 16.11 -0.50 1.31
CA ARG A 231 16.77 0.06 2.50
C ARG A 231 18.03 0.83 2.12
N ALA A 232 18.72 0.44 1.05
CA ALA A 232 19.92 1.10 0.55
C ALA A 232 19.71 2.56 0.13
N LEU A 233 18.46 2.99 -0.10
CA LEU A 233 18.12 4.38 -0.40
C LEU A 233 18.37 5.34 0.78
N TYR A 234 18.37 4.81 2.00
CA TYR A 234 18.37 5.61 3.23
C TYR A 234 19.58 5.28 4.11
N THR A 235 20.05 6.27 4.85
CA THR A 235 21.02 6.03 5.92
C THR A 235 20.31 5.56 7.19
N ASP A 236 21.04 4.88 8.08
CA ASP A 236 20.50 4.43 9.36
C ASP A 236 19.97 5.62 10.18
N GLU A 237 20.64 6.78 10.13
CA GLU A 237 20.19 7.99 10.82
C GLU A 237 18.86 8.54 10.28
N GLN A 238 18.63 8.46 8.97
CA GLN A 238 17.35 8.87 8.37
C GLN A 238 16.21 7.94 8.81
N ILE A 239 16.49 6.63 8.95
CA ILE A 239 15.51 5.66 9.41
C ILE A 239 15.20 5.83 10.90
N GLU A 240 16.22 5.98 11.75
CA GLU A 240 16.01 6.23 13.18
C GLU A 240 15.27 7.54 13.43
N ALA A 241 15.62 8.61 12.71
CA ALA A 241 14.90 9.88 12.81
C ALA A 241 13.43 9.77 12.37
N GLU A 242 13.14 8.99 11.33
CA GLU A 242 11.76 8.76 10.88
C GLU A 242 10.98 7.86 11.84
N LEU A 243 11.62 6.87 12.48
CA LEU A 243 11.00 6.06 13.54
C LEU A 243 10.67 6.91 14.77
N ASP A 244 11.59 7.77 15.22
CA ASP A 244 11.36 8.73 16.31
C ASP A 244 10.19 9.66 15.99
N ARG A 245 10.15 10.19 14.76
CA ARG A 245 9.05 11.04 14.29
C ARG A 245 7.73 10.26 14.26
N LEU A 246 7.71 9.02 13.77
CA LEU A 246 6.51 8.20 13.71
C LEU A 246 5.96 7.93 15.12
N GLN A 247 6.82 7.61 16.10
CA GLN A 247 6.38 7.45 17.50
C GLN A 247 5.81 8.75 18.08
N ALA A 248 6.46 9.88 17.82
CA ALA A 248 6.01 11.19 18.29
C ALA A 248 4.74 11.72 17.57
N ALA A 249 4.34 11.10 16.45
CA ALA A 249 3.18 11.50 15.66
C ALA A 249 1.85 10.92 16.16
N GLN A 250 1.86 10.06 17.19
CA GLN A 250 0.64 9.60 17.83
C GLN A 250 -0.12 10.79 18.42
N GLN A 251 -1.41 10.91 18.11
CA GLN A 251 -2.28 11.96 18.59
C GLN A 251 -2.90 11.62 19.95
N ASP A 252 -3.49 12.62 20.61
CA ASP A 252 -4.09 12.48 21.95
C ASP A 252 -5.24 11.45 22.01
N ASP A 253 -5.90 11.19 20.88
CA ASP A 253 -6.94 10.16 20.76
C ASP A 253 -6.38 8.74 20.53
N GLY A 254 -5.05 8.60 20.48
CA GLY A 254 -4.33 7.34 20.29
C GLY A 254 -4.05 6.97 18.83
N GLY A 255 -4.66 7.66 17.87
CA GLY A 255 -4.48 7.40 16.44
C GLY A 255 -3.31 8.15 15.80
N TRP A 256 -3.07 7.84 14.54
CA TRP A 256 -2.24 8.65 13.63
C TRP A 256 -3.14 9.34 12.61
N ASP A 257 -2.59 10.36 11.97
CA ASP A 257 -3.25 11.08 10.89
C ASP A 257 -2.39 11.08 9.64
N PHE A 258 -3.02 11.36 8.50
CA PHE A 258 -2.38 11.40 7.19
C PHE A 258 -2.16 12.85 6.73
N ASP A 259 -1.23 13.04 5.80
CA ASP A 259 -0.74 14.35 5.37
C ASP A 259 -1.26 14.82 4.00
N PHE A 260 -2.12 14.04 3.36
CA PHE A 260 -2.89 14.43 2.18
C PHE A 260 -4.31 14.90 2.54
N LEU A 261 -5.07 15.38 1.56
CA LEU A 261 -6.34 16.10 1.79
C LEU A 261 -7.41 15.24 2.50
N HIS A 262 -7.91 15.72 3.63
CA HIS A 262 -9.13 15.22 4.29
C HIS A 262 -10.40 15.63 3.52
N TRP A 263 -10.74 14.93 2.43
CA TRP A 263 -11.80 15.40 1.51
C TRP A 263 -13.24 15.08 1.95
N SER A 264 -13.48 14.04 2.76
CA SER A 264 -14.81 13.75 3.34
C SER A 264 -14.74 13.04 4.70
N PRO A 265 -15.76 13.17 5.59
CA PRO A 265 -15.71 12.58 6.93
C PRO A 265 -15.51 11.06 6.95
N GLY A 266 -16.19 10.32 6.08
CA GLY A 266 -16.04 8.85 6.00
C GLY A 266 -14.64 8.44 5.56
N HIS A 267 -14.10 9.11 4.55
CA HIS A 267 -12.71 8.93 4.11
C HIS A 267 -11.71 9.20 5.24
N VAL A 268 -11.90 10.26 6.03
CA VAL A 268 -11.00 10.57 7.15
C VAL A 268 -10.97 9.42 8.16
N VAL A 269 -12.13 8.92 8.58
CA VAL A 269 -12.22 7.82 9.55
C VAL A 269 -11.51 6.57 9.03
N GLU A 270 -11.71 6.23 7.76
CA GLU A 270 -11.15 5.02 7.17
C GLU A 270 -9.63 5.12 7.00
N TRP A 271 -9.10 6.23 6.47
CA TRP A 271 -7.67 6.44 6.36
C TRP A 271 -6.98 6.57 7.71
N ARG A 272 -7.58 7.24 8.70
CA ARG A 272 -7.01 7.27 10.05
C ARG A 272 -6.91 5.87 10.67
N GLY A 273 -7.90 5.01 10.40
CA GLY A 273 -7.83 3.59 10.75
C GLY A 273 -6.65 2.87 10.09
N LEU A 274 -6.45 3.07 8.78
CA LEU A 274 -5.35 2.50 8.01
C LEU A 274 -3.98 2.98 8.52
N VAL A 275 -3.75 4.29 8.57
CA VAL A 275 -2.43 4.82 8.97
C VAL A 275 -2.09 4.56 10.42
N THR A 276 -3.09 4.40 11.31
CA THR A 276 -2.87 3.96 12.70
C THR A 276 -2.39 2.52 12.74
N LEU A 277 -3.05 1.62 11.99
CA LEU A 277 -2.60 0.23 11.88
C LEU A 277 -1.19 0.14 11.28
N ASP A 278 -0.94 0.86 10.19
CA ASP A 278 0.35 0.88 9.51
C ASP A 278 1.46 1.38 10.44
N ALA A 279 1.21 2.43 11.22
CA ALA A 279 2.16 2.94 12.20
C ALA A 279 2.54 1.86 13.22
N LEU A 280 1.57 1.12 13.76
CA LEU A 280 1.82 0.03 14.71
C LEU A 280 2.61 -1.11 14.05
N VAL A 281 2.23 -1.53 12.85
CA VAL A 281 2.91 -2.60 12.11
C VAL A 281 4.36 -2.20 11.79
N LEU A 282 4.59 -0.97 11.35
CA LEU A 282 5.93 -0.43 11.08
C LEU A 282 6.77 -0.39 12.35
N LEU A 283 6.27 0.21 13.43
CA LEU A 283 7.02 0.28 14.69
C LEU A 283 7.35 -1.11 15.23
N ARG A 284 6.40 -2.07 15.16
CA ARG A 284 6.64 -3.46 15.55
C ARG A 284 7.75 -4.10 14.72
N ARG A 285 7.69 -3.92 13.39
CA ARG A 285 8.66 -4.47 12.43
C ARG A 285 10.08 -3.96 12.68
N HIS A 286 10.20 -2.75 13.19
CA HIS A 286 11.49 -2.12 13.55
C HIS A 286 11.84 -2.28 15.04
N GLY A 287 11.11 -3.10 15.81
CA GLY A 287 11.42 -3.38 17.21
C GLY A 287 11.19 -2.20 18.16
N ARG A 288 10.25 -1.30 17.83
CA ARG A 288 9.94 -0.06 18.56
C ARG A 288 8.63 -0.12 19.36
N LEU A 289 7.97 -1.29 19.41
CA LEU A 289 6.80 -1.55 20.26
C LEU A 289 7.14 -2.49 21.43
#